data_AF-A0A0E0NBK9-F1
#
_entry.id   AF-A0A0E0NBK9-F1
#
_cell.length_a   1.000
_cell.length_b   1.000
_cell.length_c   1.000
_cell.angle_alpha   90.00
_cell.angle_beta   90.00
_cell.angle_gamma   90.00
#
_symmetry.space_group_name_H-M   'P 1'
#
loop_
_entity.id
_entity.type
_entity.pdbx_description
1 polymer ?
#
loop_
_entity_poly.entity_id
_entity_poly.type
_entity_poly.pdbx_seq_one_letter_code
_entity_poly.pdbx_strand_id
1 'polypeptide(L)'
;MLQKTSPTEIKLDKVALAVFTSQGQLHDGLEVAVKRCFELPCSRNQMDFQDLEFQNEICFLGKLQHTNVVKLLGYCIQGTERILVYEYMLIGSVDTFIFGARTRRLHLDWSTRSRIIDGIAEGLLYLHKHCGLHIVHGDLKPSNILLDSNMNPKISDFGLARRYSPGVDEEYADRILGSIGFIAPECRERRLFSTKSDVYGFGALVLEIISGKRCFSLVSGDSGDDYRFLNKRICIPSLPPLYYVGVYANR
;
A
#
# COMPACT_ATOMS: atom_id res chain seq x y z
N MET A 1 10.19 -21.01 4.82
CA MET A 1 10.09 -20.75 6.27
C MET A 1 10.90 -19.51 6.57
N LEU A 2 10.27 -18.42 7.02
CA LEU A 2 11.00 -17.30 7.64
C LEU A 2 11.52 -17.79 9.00
N GLN A 3 12.82 -17.63 9.25
CA GLN A 3 13.43 -18.08 10.51
C GLN A 3 13.36 -16.97 11.55
N LYS A 4 13.12 -17.35 12.81
CA LYS A 4 13.29 -16.48 13.97
C LYS A 4 14.79 -16.22 14.16
N THR A 5 15.30 -15.11 13.67
CA THR A 5 16.73 -14.77 13.78
C THR A 5 17.03 -14.16 15.15
N SER A 6 18.14 -14.58 15.77
CA SER A 6 18.75 -13.87 16.90
C SER A 6 19.07 -12.42 16.51
N PRO A 7 19.05 -11.45 17.44
CA PRO A 7 19.34 -10.05 17.12
C PRO A 7 20.74 -9.96 16.50
N THR A 8 20.78 -9.79 15.20
CA THR A 8 22.00 -9.46 14.47
C THR A 8 22.14 -7.95 14.58
N GLU A 9 23.35 -7.45 14.81
CA GLU A 9 23.59 -6.02 14.96
C GLU A 9 23.30 -5.31 13.64
N ILE A 10 22.12 -4.69 13.51
CA ILE A 10 21.73 -3.91 12.34
C ILE A 10 22.22 -2.49 12.56
N LYS A 11 23.16 -2.03 11.71
CA LYS A 11 23.55 -0.63 11.69
C LYS A 11 22.44 0.17 11.04
N LEU A 12 21.81 1.08 11.78
CA LEU A 12 20.68 1.88 11.31
C LEU A 12 21.13 3.27 10.89
N ASP A 13 20.82 3.65 9.66
CA ASP A 13 20.93 5.02 9.17
C ASP A 13 19.52 5.65 9.13
N LYS A 14 19.37 6.82 9.77
CA LYS A 14 18.08 7.52 9.88
C LYS A 14 17.72 8.18 8.55
N VAL A 15 17.07 7.43 7.66
CA VAL A 15 16.37 8.00 6.49
C VAL A 15 14.94 7.50 6.50
N ALA A 16 14.00 8.39 6.82
CA ALA A 16 12.58 8.07 6.90
C ALA A 16 11.99 7.90 5.49
N LEU A 17 11.62 6.68 5.12
CA LEU A 17 10.84 6.37 3.93
C LEU A 17 9.60 5.59 4.37
N ALA A 18 8.43 6.23 4.26
CA ALA A 18 7.18 5.77 4.85
C ALA A 18 7.25 5.62 6.38
N VAL A 19 6.09 5.80 7.01
CA VAL A 19 5.89 5.96 8.44
C VAL A 19 6.58 4.80 9.20
N PHE A 20 7.73 5.11 9.82
CA PHE A 20 8.58 4.23 10.67
C PHE A 20 9.50 3.19 10.01
N THR A 21 10.06 3.42 8.82
CA THR A 21 11.21 2.60 8.36
C THR A 21 12.55 3.35 8.45
N SER A 22 13.57 2.70 9.02
CA SER A 22 14.97 3.13 8.95
C SER A 22 15.72 2.26 7.96
N GLN A 23 16.70 2.83 7.25
CA GLN A 23 17.63 2.05 6.45
C GLN A 23 18.57 1.31 7.39
N GLY A 24 18.89 0.06 7.07
CA GLY A 24 19.92 -0.68 7.76
C GLY A 24 20.72 -1.55 6.81
N GLN A 25 21.79 -2.13 7.35
CA GLN A 25 22.62 -3.09 6.62
C GLN A 25 22.81 -4.35 7.46
N LEU A 26 22.62 -5.52 6.83
CA LEU A 26 22.93 -6.82 7.43
C LEU A 26 24.44 -7.12 7.35
N HIS A 27 24.89 -8.12 8.10
CA HIS A 27 26.30 -8.51 8.19
C HIS A 27 26.93 -8.95 6.85
N ASP A 28 26.10 -9.40 5.91
CA ASP A 28 26.49 -9.78 4.54
C ASP A 28 26.52 -8.58 3.57
N GLY A 29 26.25 -7.38 4.07
CA GLY A 29 26.22 -6.14 3.29
C GLY A 29 24.88 -5.82 2.65
N LEU A 30 23.86 -6.68 2.81
CA LEU A 30 22.54 -6.46 2.23
C LEU A 30 21.84 -5.26 2.88
N GLU A 31 21.43 -4.29 2.07
CA GLU A 31 20.62 -3.16 2.51
C GLU A 31 19.18 -3.60 2.79
N VAL A 32 18.63 -3.16 3.92
CA VAL A 32 17.30 -3.53 4.40
C VAL A 32 16.54 -2.31 4.90
N ALA A 33 15.21 -2.40 4.87
CA ALA A 33 14.33 -1.46 5.55
C ALA A 33 13.84 -2.09 6.87
N VAL A 34 13.96 -1.35 7.97
CA VAL A 34 13.62 -1.83 9.31
C VAL A 34 12.42 -1.04 9.84
N LYS A 35 11.27 -1.71 9.99
CA LYS A 35 10.04 -1.15 10.57
C LYS A 35 9.94 -1.55 12.04
N ARG A 36 10.01 -0.58 12.95
CA ARG A 36 9.77 -0.79 14.38
C ARG A 36 8.30 -0.50 14.67
N CYS A 37 7.53 -1.50 15.09
CA CYS A 37 6.07 -1.41 15.10
C CYS A 37 5.50 -0.75 16.36
N PHE A 38 6.31 -0.57 17.41
CA PHE A 38 5.89 0.03 18.68
C PHE A 38 6.96 1.00 19.20
N GLU A 39 6.51 2.11 19.75
CA GLU A 39 7.29 2.97 20.63
C GLU A 39 6.54 3.09 21.96
N LEU A 40 7.22 2.81 23.08
CA LEU A 40 6.62 2.95 24.41
C LEU A 40 6.47 4.43 24.79
N PRO A 41 5.43 4.83 25.56
CA PRO A 41 4.34 4.00 26.08
C PRO A 41 3.06 4.08 25.23
N CYS A 42 2.55 2.93 24.78
CA CYS A 42 1.20 2.81 24.18
C CYS A 42 0.18 2.32 25.22
N SER A 43 -1.09 2.72 25.05
CA SER A 43 -2.20 2.16 25.84
C SER A 43 -2.43 0.68 25.50
N ARG A 44 -2.96 -0.12 26.43
CA ARG A 44 -3.16 -1.58 26.22
C ARG A 44 -3.98 -1.90 24.95
N ASN A 45 -5.07 -1.17 24.70
CA ASN A 45 -5.90 -1.39 23.50
C ASN A 45 -5.19 -1.01 22.19
N GLN A 46 -4.29 -0.02 22.22
CA GLN A 46 -3.49 0.37 21.06
C GLN A 46 -2.39 -0.66 20.78
N MET A 47 -1.82 -1.22 21.85
CA MET A 47 -0.84 -2.29 21.78
C MET A 47 -1.45 -3.55 21.13
N ASP A 48 -2.67 -3.94 21.52
CA ASP A 48 -3.36 -5.10 20.92
C ASP A 48 -3.59 -4.95 19.41
N PHE A 49 -3.95 -3.74 18.95
CA PHE A 49 -4.19 -3.48 17.53
C PHE A 49 -2.89 -3.49 16.71
N GLN A 50 -1.84 -2.83 17.22
CA GLN A 50 -0.53 -2.84 16.57
C GLN A 50 0.10 -4.24 16.56
N ASP A 51 -0.16 -5.06 17.58
CA ASP A 51 0.28 -6.47 17.61
C ASP A 51 -0.46 -7.26 16.53
N LEU A 52 -1.76 -7.01 16.34
CA LEU A 52 -2.52 -7.62 15.25
C LEU A 52 -1.96 -7.22 13.87
N GLU A 53 -1.66 -5.94 13.65
CA GLU A 53 -1.04 -5.46 12.39
C GLU A 53 0.32 -6.15 12.15
N PHE A 54 1.17 -6.22 13.16
CA PHE A 54 2.46 -6.91 13.08
C PHE A 54 2.31 -8.40 12.75
N GLN A 55 1.38 -9.10 13.42
CA GLN A 55 1.11 -10.52 13.14
C GLN A 55 0.54 -10.73 11.73
N ASN A 56 -0.32 -9.83 11.26
CA ASN A 56 -0.87 -9.88 9.91
C ASN A 56 0.24 -9.77 8.87
N GLU A 57 1.15 -8.82 9.02
CA GLU A 57 2.28 -8.66 8.09
C GLU A 57 3.13 -9.93 8.01
N ILE A 58 3.49 -10.54 9.14
CA ILE A 58 4.23 -11.81 9.14
C ILE A 58 3.44 -12.94 8.46
N CYS A 59 2.15 -13.05 8.79
CA CYS A 59 1.29 -14.14 8.31
C CYS A 59 1.08 -14.11 6.80
N PHE A 60 0.90 -12.91 6.23
CA PHE A 60 0.69 -12.70 4.82
C PHE A 60 2.02 -12.62 4.06
N LEU A 61 2.89 -11.67 4.37
CA LEU A 61 4.13 -11.46 3.60
C LEU A 61 5.08 -12.66 3.68
N GLY A 62 5.04 -13.44 4.76
CA GLY A 62 5.81 -14.69 4.84
C GLY A 62 5.42 -15.78 3.83
N LYS A 63 4.28 -15.63 3.15
CA LYS A 63 3.76 -16.57 2.14
C LYS A 63 3.67 -15.98 0.74
N LEU A 64 3.87 -14.67 0.60
CA LEU A 64 3.73 -13.96 -0.67
C LEU A 64 5.07 -13.88 -1.39
N GLN A 65 5.04 -14.14 -2.70
CA GLN A 65 6.19 -14.03 -3.58
C GLN A 65 5.71 -13.49 -4.93
N HIS A 66 5.96 -12.20 -5.17
CA HIS A 66 5.61 -11.54 -6.41
C HIS A 66 6.53 -10.34 -6.64
N THR A 67 6.79 -9.99 -7.90
CA THR A 67 7.65 -8.85 -8.28
C THR A 67 7.09 -7.52 -7.77
N ASN A 68 5.76 -7.39 -7.68
CA ASN A 68 5.04 -6.19 -7.25
C ASN A 68 4.47 -6.27 -5.82
N VAL A 69 5.02 -7.13 -4.98
CA VAL A 69 4.72 -7.19 -3.54
C VAL A 69 6.04 -7.11 -2.79
N VAL A 70 6.11 -6.29 -1.74
CA VAL A 70 7.34 -6.14 -0.96
C VAL A 70 7.71 -7.45 -0.28
N LYS A 71 9.01 -7.77 -0.26
CA LYS A 71 9.52 -8.97 0.39
C LYS A 71 9.84 -8.70 1.85
N LEU A 72 9.18 -9.43 2.75
CA LEU A 72 9.59 -9.55 4.14
C LEU A 72 10.78 -10.51 4.21
N LEU A 73 11.92 -10.02 4.69
CA LEU A 73 13.16 -10.80 4.85
C LEU A 73 13.22 -11.48 6.22
N GLY A 74 12.68 -10.84 7.24
CA GLY A 74 12.69 -11.37 8.60
C GLY A 74 11.90 -10.52 9.57
N TYR A 75 11.88 -10.95 10.83
CA TYR A 75 11.23 -10.24 11.91
C TYR A 75 11.94 -10.52 13.24
N CYS A 76 11.82 -9.61 14.20
CA CYS A 76 12.30 -9.77 15.56
C CYS A 76 11.15 -9.62 16.56
N ILE A 77 11.10 -10.53 17.53
CA ILE A 77 10.20 -10.49 18.69
C ILE A 77 11.08 -10.72 19.92
N GLN A 78 11.37 -9.63 20.65
CA GLN A 78 12.19 -9.67 21.85
C GLN A 78 11.58 -8.76 22.94
N GLY A 79 11.00 -9.36 23.98
CA GLY A 79 10.27 -8.60 24.99
C GLY A 79 9.11 -7.81 24.35
N THR A 80 9.14 -6.48 24.50
CA THR A 80 8.17 -5.55 23.89
C THR A 80 8.54 -5.13 22.47
N GLU A 81 9.73 -5.46 21.99
CA GLU A 81 10.17 -5.10 20.65
C GLU A 81 9.48 -5.97 19.61
N ARG A 82 8.97 -5.32 18.56
CA ARG A 82 8.45 -5.93 17.35
C ARG A 82 9.03 -5.19 16.16
N ILE A 83 9.84 -5.90 15.39
CA ILE A 83 10.58 -5.34 14.26
C ILE A 83 10.31 -6.20 13.04
N LEU A 84 10.03 -5.58 11.91
CA LEU A 84 9.92 -6.20 10.60
C LEU A 84 11.08 -5.72 9.73
N VAL A 85 11.70 -6.65 9.01
CA VAL A 85 12.86 -6.38 8.13
C VAL A 85 12.46 -6.71 6.70
N TYR A 86 12.50 -5.72 5.82
CA TYR A 86 12.11 -5.83 4.41
C TYR A 86 13.31 -5.60 3.49
N GLU A 87 13.14 -5.98 2.22
CA GLU A 87 14.00 -5.45 1.16
C GLU A 87 13.98 -3.92 1.15
N TYR A 88 15.14 -3.30 0.91
CA TYR A 88 15.24 -1.85 0.85
C TYR A 88 14.71 -1.29 -0.47
N MET A 89 13.86 -0.26 -0.39
CA MET A 89 13.21 0.38 -1.53
C MET A 89 13.79 1.78 -1.74
N LEU A 90 14.85 1.86 -2.56
CA LEU A 90 15.71 3.04 -2.69
C LEU A 90 14.96 4.35 -2.99
N ILE A 91 13.94 4.30 -3.84
CA ILE A 91 13.19 5.50 -4.24
C ILE A 91 12.16 5.89 -3.18
N GLY A 92 11.72 4.92 -2.37
CA GLY A 92 10.71 5.10 -1.34
C GLY A 92 9.29 4.99 -1.89
N SER A 93 8.34 5.66 -1.24
CA SER A 93 6.93 5.55 -1.58
C SER A 93 6.51 6.44 -2.76
N VAL A 94 5.51 5.98 -3.52
CA VAL A 94 4.91 6.70 -4.64
C VAL A 94 4.39 8.08 -4.22
N ASP A 95 3.90 8.23 -2.99
CA ASP A 95 3.43 9.54 -2.52
C ASP A 95 4.57 10.56 -2.35
N THR A 96 5.73 10.16 -1.83
CA THR A 96 6.91 11.04 -1.77
C THR A 96 7.45 11.34 -3.15
N PHE A 97 7.26 10.44 -4.11
CA PHE A 97 7.68 10.62 -5.49
C PHE A 97 6.76 11.60 -6.25
N ILE A 98 5.45 11.48 -6.09
CA ILE A 98 4.45 12.32 -6.77
C ILE A 98 4.26 13.67 -6.08
N PHE A 99 4.21 13.70 -4.75
CA PHE A 99 3.88 14.90 -3.98
C PHE A 99 5.10 15.58 -3.37
N GLY A 100 6.28 14.96 -3.44
CA GLY A 100 7.52 15.53 -2.93
C GLY A 100 8.07 16.70 -3.76
N ALA A 101 9.36 16.97 -3.55
CA ALA A 101 10.06 18.10 -4.15
C ALA A 101 9.93 18.14 -5.69
N ARG A 102 9.93 19.36 -6.25
CA ARG A 102 9.71 19.60 -7.68
C ARG A 102 10.65 18.81 -8.60
N THR A 103 11.88 18.55 -8.15
CA THR A 103 12.87 17.74 -8.87
C THR A 103 12.41 16.30 -9.09
N ARG A 104 11.76 15.67 -8.11
CA ARG A 104 11.22 14.30 -8.26
C ARG A 104 10.02 14.26 -9.21
N ARG A 105 9.18 15.29 -9.20
CA ARG A 105 8.00 15.38 -10.07
C ARG A 105 8.34 15.49 -11.56
N LEU A 106 9.51 16.04 -11.91
CA LEU A 106 9.97 16.19 -13.29
C LEU A 106 10.30 14.84 -13.97
N HIS A 107 10.43 13.75 -13.20
CA HIS A 107 10.67 12.40 -13.71
C HIS A 107 9.38 11.58 -13.97
N LEU A 108 8.20 12.17 -13.78
CA LEU A 108 6.90 11.49 -13.94
C LEU A 108 6.29 11.74 -15.32
N ASP A 109 6.94 11.22 -16.36
CA ASP A 109 6.30 11.11 -17.67
C ASP A 109 5.17 10.07 -17.65
N TRP A 110 4.33 10.08 -18.69
CA TRP A 110 3.20 9.16 -18.78
C TRP A 110 3.65 7.69 -18.81
N SER A 111 4.76 7.40 -19.49
CA SER A 111 5.30 6.03 -19.59
C SER A 111 5.61 5.46 -18.21
N THR A 112 6.27 6.23 -17.35
CA THR A 112 6.61 5.84 -15.98
C THR A 112 5.35 5.67 -15.13
N ARG A 113 4.38 6.60 -15.24
CA ARG A 113 3.10 6.48 -14.53
C ARG A 113 2.32 5.23 -14.92
N SER A 114 2.21 4.95 -16.22
CA SER A 114 1.52 3.76 -16.72
C SER A 114 2.17 2.49 -16.19
N ARG A 115 3.50 2.38 -16.27
CA ARG A 115 4.24 1.22 -15.75
C ARG A 115 4.04 1.00 -14.26
N ILE A 116 3.99 2.09 -13.48
CA ILE A 116 3.68 2.02 -12.04
C ILE A 116 2.24 1.51 -11.84
N ILE A 117 1.26 2.04 -12.57
CA ILE A 117 -0.14 1.61 -12.48
C ILE A 117 -0.29 0.13 -12.84
N ASP A 118 0.33 -0.30 -13.95
CA ASP A 118 0.29 -1.67 -14.44
C ASP A 118 0.89 -2.64 -13.41
N GLY A 119 2.07 -2.33 -12.87
CA GLY A 119 2.70 -3.16 -11.83
C GLY A 119 1.88 -3.23 -10.53
N ILE A 120 1.23 -2.14 -10.11
CA ILE A 120 0.31 -2.19 -8.96
C ILE A 120 -0.88 -3.11 -9.27
N ALA A 121 -1.45 -3.03 -10.47
CA ALA A 121 -2.55 -3.89 -10.90
C ALA A 121 -2.16 -5.37 -10.92
N GLU A 122 -0.96 -5.69 -11.41
CA GLU A 122 -0.39 -7.05 -11.39
C GLU A 122 -0.23 -7.57 -9.95
N GLY A 123 0.34 -6.75 -9.06
CA GLY A 123 0.45 -7.08 -7.64
C GLY A 123 -0.91 -7.34 -7.00
N LEU A 124 -1.90 -6.50 -7.29
CA LEU A 124 -3.25 -6.63 -6.74
C LEU A 124 -3.98 -7.87 -7.27
N LEU A 125 -3.87 -8.13 -8.58
CA LEU A 125 -4.40 -9.34 -9.21
C LEU A 125 -3.79 -10.60 -8.58
N TYR A 126 -2.48 -10.58 -8.31
CA TYR A 126 -1.81 -11.66 -7.61
C TYR A 126 -2.42 -11.90 -6.22
N LEU A 127 -2.59 -10.84 -5.42
CA LEU A 127 -3.19 -10.94 -4.08
C LEU A 127 -4.62 -11.53 -4.14
N HIS A 128 -5.42 -11.09 -5.10
CA HIS A 128 -6.84 -11.48 -5.20
C HIS A 128 -7.02 -12.90 -5.73
N LYS A 129 -6.22 -13.31 -6.72
CA LYS A 129 -6.48 -14.53 -7.51
C LYS A 129 -5.36 -15.56 -7.52
N HIS A 130 -4.10 -15.15 -7.51
CA HIS A 130 -2.99 -16.05 -7.84
C HIS A 130 -2.12 -16.46 -6.64
N CYS A 131 -2.22 -15.79 -5.50
CA CYS A 131 -1.44 -16.12 -4.31
C CYS A 131 -1.95 -17.35 -3.54
N GLY A 132 -3.13 -17.89 -3.89
CA GLY A 132 -3.77 -19.03 -3.21
C GLY A 132 -4.34 -18.72 -1.82
N LEU A 133 -4.20 -17.48 -1.34
CA LEU A 133 -4.72 -17.03 -0.05
C LEU A 133 -5.94 -16.12 -0.17
N HIS A 134 -6.25 -15.59 -1.36
CA HIS A 134 -7.35 -14.64 -1.60
C HIS A 134 -7.34 -13.47 -0.62
N ILE A 135 -6.35 -12.59 -0.78
CA ILE A 135 -6.08 -11.51 0.17
C ILE A 135 -6.75 -10.22 -0.29
N VAL A 136 -7.47 -9.57 0.61
CA VAL A 136 -7.85 -8.16 0.49
C VAL A 136 -6.83 -7.34 1.27
N HIS A 137 -6.21 -6.34 0.64
CA HIS A 137 -5.20 -5.50 1.27
C HIS A 137 -5.82 -4.53 2.27
N GLY A 138 -6.93 -3.86 1.90
CA GLY A 138 -7.71 -2.99 2.78
C GLY A 138 -7.13 -1.59 3.04
N ASP A 139 -5.95 -1.25 2.50
CA ASP A 139 -5.32 0.07 2.69
C ASP A 139 -4.41 0.46 1.51
N LEU A 140 -4.92 0.31 0.29
CA LEU A 140 -4.21 0.75 -0.91
C LEU A 140 -4.20 2.27 -0.99
N LYS A 141 -3.01 2.87 -0.85
CA LYS A 141 -2.76 4.31 -0.96
C LYS A 141 -1.33 4.57 -1.43
N PRO A 142 -1.00 5.76 -1.95
CA PRO A 142 0.31 5.94 -2.57
C PRO A 142 1.49 5.89 -1.59
N SER A 143 1.29 6.05 -0.28
CA SER A 143 2.36 5.83 0.71
C SER A 143 2.68 4.34 0.93
N ASN A 144 1.76 3.44 0.56
CA ASN A 144 1.90 1.99 0.71
C ASN A 144 2.35 1.32 -0.60
N ILE A 145 2.63 2.10 -1.65
CA ILE A 145 3.31 1.62 -2.84
C ILE A 145 4.74 2.11 -2.81
N LEU A 146 5.70 1.18 -2.73
CA LEU A 146 7.13 1.49 -2.70
C LEU A 146 7.73 1.29 -4.09
N LEU A 147 8.80 2.02 -4.39
CA LEU A 147 9.52 2.00 -5.66
C LEU A 147 10.96 1.52 -5.45
N ASP A 148 11.35 0.50 -6.20
CA ASP A 148 12.73 0.00 -6.21
C ASP A 148 13.64 0.96 -7.01
N SER A 149 14.94 0.63 -7.10
CA SER A 149 15.91 1.44 -7.85
C SER A 149 15.60 1.58 -9.34
N ASN A 150 14.77 0.71 -9.91
CA ASN A 150 14.37 0.68 -11.31
C ASN A 150 12.97 1.27 -11.53
N MET A 151 12.38 1.95 -10.53
CA MET A 151 11.02 2.49 -10.58
C MET A 151 9.91 1.43 -10.70
N ASN A 152 10.16 0.18 -10.30
CA ASN A 152 9.12 -0.83 -10.24
C ASN A 152 8.30 -0.70 -8.95
N PRO A 153 6.96 -0.75 -9.02
CA PRO A 153 6.10 -0.63 -7.86
C PRO A 153 6.02 -1.93 -7.07
N LYS A 154 5.99 -1.83 -5.75
CA LYS A 154 5.68 -2.92 -4.83
C LYS A 154 4.64 -2.50 -3.80
N ILE A 155 3.58 -3.31 -3.68
CA ILE A 155 2.57 -3.15 -2.64
C ILE A 155 3.20 -3.53 -1.29
N SER A 156 2.98 -2.71 -0.28
CA SER A 156 3.53 -2.84 1.09
C SER A 156 2.47 -2.53 2.15
N ASP A 157 2.80 -2.76 3.41
CA ASP A 157 1.94 -2.49 4.58
C ASP A 157 0.68 -3.37 4.65
N PHE A 158 0.90 -4.65 4.96
CA PHE A 158 -0.15 -5.68 5.05
C PHE A 158 -0.80 -5.75 6.43
N GLY A 159 -0.62 -4.74 7.29
CA GLY A 159 -1.14 -4.75 8.66
C GLY A 159 -2.67 -4.87 8.73
N LEU A 160 -3.36 -4.32 7.74
CA LEU A 160 -4.83 -4.36 7.61
C LEU A 160 -5.34 -5.46 6.68
N ALA A 161 -4.44 -6.26 6.10
CA ALA A 161 -4.80 -7.28 5.14
C ALA A 161 -5.64 -8.39 5.77
N ARG A 162 -6.50 -9.00 4.97
CA ARG A 162 -7.41 -10.08 5.40
C ARG A 162 -7.48 -11.17 4.35
N ARG A 163 -7.61 -12.41 4.82
CA ARG A 163 -7.89 -13.56 3.98
C ARG A 163 -9.38 -13.67 3.75
N TYR A 164 -9.78 -14.02 2.53
CA TYR A 164 -11.17 -14.34 2.22
C TYR A 164 -11.40 -15.80 1.85
N SER A 165 -12.57 -16.30 2.24
CA SER A 165 -13.00 -17.65 1.89
C SER A 165 -13.39 -17.68 0.42
N PRO A 166 -12.89 -18.65 -0.37
CA PRO A 166 -13.30 -18.80 -1.77
C PRO A 166 -14.82 -18.89 -1.89
N GLY A 167 -15.42 -18.05 -2.73
CA GLY A 167 -16.88 -18.03 -2.97
C GLY A 167 -17.69 -17.15 -2.02
N VAL A 168 -17.04 -16.45 -1.08
CA VAL A 168 -17.68 -15.35 -0.35
C VAL A 168 -17.25 -14.04 -1.02
N ASP A 169 -18.20 -13.16 -1.33
CA ASP A 169 -17.89 -11.91 -2.03
C ASP A 169 -17.64 -10.73 -1.09
N GLU A 170 -18.21 -10.74 0.13
CA GLU A 170 -18.13 -9.63 1.09
C GLU A 170 -18.04 -10.15 2.54
N GLU A 171 -17.18 -9.56 3.39
CA GLU A 171 -17.12 -9.83 4.85
C GLU A 171 -17.56 -8.62 5.64
N TYR A 172 -18.23 -8.89 6.76
CA TYR A 172 -18.40 -7.88 7.79
C TYR A 172 -17.10 -7.69 8.58
N ALA A 173 -16.72 -6.43 8.79
CA ALA A 173 -15.65 -6.06 9.70
C ALA A 173 -16.18 -5.32 10.94
N ASP A 174 -15.66 -5.66 12.12
CA ASP A 174 -16.07 -5.00 13.37
C ASP A 174 -15.73 -3.50 13.41
N ARG A 175 -14.75 -3.08 12.60
CA ARG A 175 -14.25 -1.70 12.55
C ARG A 175 -14.06 -1.26 11.11
N ILE A 176 -14.28 0.03 10.86
CA ILE A 176 -13.87 0.68 9.62
C ILE A 176 -12.36 0.92 9.71
N LEU A 177 -11.61 0.28 8.83
CA LEU A 177 -10.15 0.36 8.73
C LEU A 177 -9.76 0.86 7.34
N GLY A 178 -8.55 1.39 7.21
CA GLY A 178 -8.00 1.95 5.97
C GLY A 178 -7.89 3.47 6.01
N SER A 179 -7.36 4.04 4.93
CA SER A 179 -7.08 5.46 4.83
C SER A 179 -8.23 6.24 4.19
N ILE A 180 -8.61 7.34 4.84
CA ILE A 180 -9.66 8.24 4.35
C ILE A 180 -9.38 8.62 2.89
N GLY A 181 -10.38 8.41 2.03
CA GLY A 181 -10.29 8.68 0.60
C GLY A 181 -10.00 7.47 -0.29
N PHE A 182 -9.48 6.40 0.29
CA PHE A 182 -9.24 5.13 -0.37
C PHE A 182 -10.20 4.03 0.09
N ILE A 183 -10.93 4.28 1.18
CA ILE A 183 -11.99 3.40 1.69
C ILE A 183 -13.20 3.46 0.75
N ALA A 184 -13.66 2.30 0.31
CA ALA A 184 -14.85 2.15 -0.53
C ALA A 184 -16.13 2.54 0.23
N PRO A 185 -17.16 3.08 -0.45
CA PRO A 185 -18.38 3.54 0.21
C PRO A 185 -19.07 2.43 1.01
N GLU A 186 -19.09 1.19 0.52
CA GLU A 186 -19.67 0.05 1.21
C GLU A 186 -18.91 -0.35 2.48
N CYS A 187 -17.58 -0.18 2.51
CA CYS A 187 -16.79 -0.37 3.72
C CYS A 187 -17.16 0.68 4.78
N ARG A 188 -17.31 1.94 4.35
CA ARG A 188 -17.59 3.06 5.24
C ARG A 188 -19.00 3.02 5.81
N GLU A 189 -19.98 2.68 4.97
CA GLU A 189 -21.40 2.74 5.32
C GLU A 189 -21.89 1.44 5.97
N ARG A 190 -21.39 0.30 5.49
CA ARG A 190 -21.92 -1.03 5.85
C ARG A 190 -20.87 -1.94 6.48
N ARG A 191 -19.60 -1.49 6.58
CA ARG A 191 -18.46 -2.29 7.08
C ARG A 191 -18.24 -3.57 6.31
N LEU A 192 -18.54 -3.53 5.01
CA LEU A 192 -18.37 -4.65 4.11
C LEU A 192 -17.05 -4.51 3.36
N PHE A 193 -16.19 -5.51 3.48
CA PHE A 193 -14.89 -5.55 2.82
C PHE A 193 -14.86 -6.67 1.80
N SER A 194 -14.27 -6.38 0.64
CA SER A 194 -14.15 -7.33 -0.46
C SER A 194 -12.94 -7.00 -1.32
N THR A 195 -12.64 -7.87 -2.29
CA THR A 195 -11.72 -7.56 -3.38
C THR A 195 -12.16 -6.32 -4.17
N LYS A 196 -13.47 -6.01 -4.23
CA LYS A 196 -13.98 -4.80 -4.90
C LYS A 196 -13.67 -3.53 -4.13
N SER A 197 -13.54 -3.62 -2.81
CA SER A 197 -13.13 -2.50 -1.98
C SER A 197 -11.67 -2.11 -2.25
N ASP A 198 -10.78 -3.09 -2.47
CA ASP A 198 -9.42 -2.84 -2.97
C ASP A 198 -9.43 -2.23 -4.38
N VAL A 199 -10.32 -2.68 -5.27
CA VAL A 199 -10.45 -2.11 -6.63
C VAL A 199 -10.86 -0.64 -6.57
N TYR A 200 -11.74 -0.26 -5.63
CA TYR A 200 -12.07 1.14 -5.38
C TYR A 200 -10.84 1.94 -4.93
N GLY A 201 -10.11 1.45 -3.92
CA GLY A 201 -8.88 2.08 -3.42
C GLY A 201 -7.81 2.22 -4.52
N PHE A 202 -7.67 1.20 -5.37
CA PHE A 202 -6.83 1.25 -6.56
C PHE A 202 -7.26 2.34 -7.54
N GLY A 203 -8.56 2.49 -7.79
CA GLY A 203 -9.08 3.59 -8.63
C GLY A 203 -8.71 4.97 -8.08
N ALA A 204 -8.89 5.20 -6.78
CA ALA A 204 -8.49 6.45 -6.13
C ALA A 204 -6.96 6.70 -6.22
N LEU A 205 -6.16 5.65 -6.03
CA LEU A 205 -4.71 5.67 -6.20
C LEU A 205 -4.29 6.03 -7.63
N VAL A 206 -4.93 5.43 -8.65
CA VAL A 206 -4.68 5.76 -10.07
C VAL A 206 -4.98 7.24 -10.34
N LEU A 207 -6.07 7.78 -9.79
CA LEU A 207 -6.39 9.21 -9.95
C LEU A 207 -5.33 10.12 -9.34
N GLU A 208 -4.79 9.77 -8.16
CA GLU A 208 -3.67 10.49 -7.57
C GLU A 208 -2.40 10.39 -8.44
N ILE A 209 -2.10 9.19 -8.96
CA ILE A 209 -0.96 8.96 -9.86
C ILE A 209 -1.08 9.77 -11.14
N ILE A 210 -2.24 9.84 -11.77
CA ILE A 210 -2.42 10.56 -13.04
C ILE A 210 -2.47 12.06 -12.82
N SER A 211 -3.23 12.53 -11.84
CA SER A 211 -3.42 13.97 -11.59
C SER A 211 -2.19 14.65 -10.98
N GLY A 212 -1.34 13.88 -10.28
CA GLY A 212 -0.29 14.44 -9.44
C GLY A 212 -0.82 15.30 -8.30
N LYS A 213 -2.10 15.16 -7.94
CA LYS A 213 -2.78 15.88 -6.86
C LYS A 213 -3.32 14.89 -5.83
N ARG A 214 -3.26 15.27 -4.56
CA ARG A 214 -3.92 14.51 -3.49
C ARG A 214 -5.42 14.58 -3.74
N CYS A 215 -6.10 13.43 -3.70
CA CYS A 215 -7.56 13.36 -3.76
C CYS A 215 -8.21 14.17 -2.62
N PHE A 216 -7.49 14.38 -1.52
CA PHE A 216 -7.90 15.19 -0.38
C PHE A 216 -6.88 16.31 -0.13
N SER A 217 -7.17 17.52 -0.63
CA SER A 217 -6.42 18.74 -0.29
C SER A 217 -7.30 19.81 0.36
N LEU A 218 -8.47 19.49 0.89
CA LEU A 218 -9.38 20.45 1.53
C LEU A 218 -10.13 19.81 2.71
N VAL A 219 -9.46 19.63 3.84
CA VAL A 219 -10.13 19.53 5.15
C VAL A 219 -9.35 20.40 6.14
N SER A 220 -9.45 21.70 5.94
CA SER A 220 -9.26 22.70 7.00
C SER A 220 -10.52 23.54 7.02
N GLY A 221 -11.59 22.97 7.57
CA GLY A 221 -12.91 23.61 7.62
C GLY A 221 -14.01 22.59 7.87
N ASP A 222 -14.24 22.33 9.15
CA ASP A 222 -15.51 22.01 9.81
C ASP A 222 -16.51 21.00 9.20
N SER A 223 -16.92 20.06 10.05
CA SER A 223 -18.13 19.23 10.00
C SER A 223 -18.29 18.23 8.84
N GLY A 224 -18.94 17.10 9.15
CA GLY A 224 -19.11 15.94 8.27
C GLY A 224 -19.81 16.27 6.96
N ASP A 225 -19.59 15.37 5.99
CA ASP A 225 -20.24 15.32 4.67
C ASP A 225 -19.72 16.23 3.55
N ASP A 226 -18.41 16.20 3.26
CA ASP A 226 -17.91 16.81 2.01
C ASP A 226 -16.94 15.91 1.21
N TYR A 227 -17.52 14.92 0.51
CA TYR A 227 -16.87 14.08 -0.51
C TYR A 227 -16.96 14.70 -1.92
N ARG A 228 -16.85 16.03 -2.02
CA ARG A 228 -17.16 16.79 -3.24
C ARG A 228 -16.31 16.40 -4.46
N PHE A 229 -15.14 15.79 -4.28
CA PHE A 229 -14.28 15.35 -5.40
C PHE A 229 -14.73 14.05 -6.05
N LEU A 230 -15.33 13.11 -5.30
CA LEU A 230 -15.83 11.85 -5.85
C LEU A 230 -17.27 11.99 -6.39
N ASN A 231 -18.04 12.94 -5.87
CA ASN A 231 -19.41 13.22 -6.32
C ASN A 231 -19.54 14.32 -7.39
N LYS A 232 -18.51 15.14 -7.62
CA LYS A 232 -18.49 15.98 -8.83
C LYS A 232 -17.97 15.12 -9.97
N ARG A 233 -18.73 15.07 -11.06
CA ARG A 233 -18.31 14.50 -12.36
C ARG A 233 -16.82 14.78 -12.54
N ILE A 234 -16.00 13.73 -12.55
CA ILE A 234 -14.56 13.82 -12.79
C ILE A 234 -14.41 14.53 -14.13
N CYS A 235 -14.08 15.83 -14.10
CA CYS A 235 -13.60 16.53 -15.28
C CYS A 235 -12.18 16.03 -15.49
N ILE A 236 -12.05 14.90 -16.18
CA ILE A 236 -10.78 14.46 -16.75
C ILE A 236 -10.37 15.61 -17.66
N PRO A 237 -9.28 16.35 -17.36
CA PRO A 237 -8.79 17.35 -18.31
C PRO A 237 -8.53 16.60 -19.61
N SER A 238 -9.20 17.06 -20.67
CA SER A 238 -9.23 16.47 -22.00
C SER A 238 -7.93 15.72 -22.30
N LEU A 239 -7.99 14.39 -22.28
CA LEU A 239 -6.92 13.57 -22.83
C LEU A 239 -6.67 14.05 -24.27
N PRO A 240 -5.41 14.26 -24.70
CA PRO A 240 -5.13 14.58 -26.09
C PRO A 240 -5.78 13.50 -26.97
N PRO A 241 -6.42 13.86 -28.10
CA PRO A 241 -7.23 12.94 -28.89
C PRO A 241 -6.35 11.80 -29.39
N LEU A 242 -6.47 10.63 -28.76
CA LEU A 242 -5.92 9.39 -29.27
C LEU A 242 -6.99 8.72 -30.12
N TYR A 243 -6.61 8.51 -31.38
CA TYR A 243 -7.35 7.93 -32.48
C TYR A 243 -8.26 6.75 -32.07
N TYR A 244 -9.52 6.83 -32.50
CA TYR A 244 -10.45 5.71 -32.52
C TYR A 244 -9.90 4.62 -33.43
N VAL A 245 -9.65 3.42 -32.89
CA VAL A 245 -9.55 2.19 -33.67
C VAL A 245 -10.82 1.40 -33.40
N GLY A 246 -11.72 1.39 -34.38
CA GLY A 246 -12.93 0.57 -34.36
C GLY A 246 -12.57 -0.90 -34.54
N VAL A 247 -13.22 -1.78 -33.77
CA VAL A 247 -13.23 -3.22 -34.05
C VAL A 247 -14.66 -3.62 -34.39
N TYR A 248 -14.78 -4.24 -35.56
CA TYR A 248 -16.00 -4.63 -36.23
C TYR A 248 -16.88 -5.56 -35.41
N ALA A 249 -18.19 -5.35 -35.53
CA ALA A 249 -19.19 -6.36 -35.24
C ALA A 249 -18.99 -7.60 -36.13
N ASN A 250 -19.20 -8.79 -35.58
CA ASN A 250 -19.58 -9.95 -36.36
C ASN A 250 -20.67 -10.74 -35.62
N ARG A 251 -21.87 -10.63 -36.22
CA ARG A 251 -23.07 -11.48 -36.25
C ARG A 251 -23.44 -12.32 -35.03
#